data_AF-A0A955GAM3-F1
#
_entry.id   AF-A0A955GAM3-F1
#
_cell.length_a   1.000
_cell.length_b   1.000
_cell.length_c   1.000
_cell.angle_alpha   90.00
_cell.angle_beta   90.00
_cell.angle_gamma   90.00
#
_symmetry.space_group_name_H-M   'P 1'
#
loop_
_entity.id
_entity.type
_entity.pdbx_description
1 polymer ?
#
loop_
_entity_poly.entity_id
_entity_poly.type
_entity_poly.pdbx_seq_one_letter_code
_entity_poly.pdbx_strand_id
1 'polypeptide(L)'
;MRQTINRLRRPMLVIGVIATIGTLILVISRASSSYISLETEDGSIVGANIRLDSMASGGKYVLFGDSATSENCSKGGKYLWDNLEKCGWPGPNNTGVNMSECPNGLTPLGSSITSITTIKTENTTIECKEVKGSLNITAQNVTIKNSKVSYDAGGPTKGGSGVIKILDDASATIEQVELDGMNKTHACIFNLGVKGKTLKYSMIVKKVNCHNASDGIFSWYSAPGSDYPSKYPNTASDSIIEDSYLHDFTEGAANGHIDGYQTQGTSNGIIRRNTFNVFIRPGDTHVIGGGLNSAMAIWNVSNNVSNYEISNNLISGGNFTIYAYDRHPEVKPPENGGNGVGGYYVKGVKVLNNSFSNYFNKCIGKYGVWFERPQWPPLFGGPTGGWSSSNTTDSNYRSGNKVLETGLNLDTGNPAGCK
;
A
#
# COMPACT_ATOMS: atom_id res chain seq x y z
N MET A 1 77.32 -1.82 55.15
CA MET A 1 77.25 -2.46 53.81
C MET A 1 76.41 -1.56 52.91
N ARG A 2 76.95 -0.53 52.25
CA ARG A 2 77.67 -0.53 50.95
C ARG A 2 77.06 -1.44 49.88
N GLN A 3 76.71 -0.81 48.74
CA GLN A 3 76.38 -1.35 47.42
C GLN A 3 74.99 -2.03 47.34
N THR A 4 74.01 -1.53 46.58
CA THR A 4 74.00 -1.57 45.10
C THR A 4 72.86 -0.69 44.55
N ILE A 5 73.13 0.54 44.11
CA ILE A 5 72.21 1.35 43.28
C ILE A 5 72.95 1.62 41.98
N ASN A 6 72.75 0.78 40.95
CA ASN A 6 73.23 1.11 39.59
C ASN A 6 72.63 0.31 38.42
N ARG A 7 71.48 -0.38 38.58
CA ARG A 7 70.90 -1.18 37.48
C ARG A 7 69.58 -0.69 36.86
N LEU A 8 69.04 0.46 37.25
CA LEU A 8 67.77 0.96 36.70
C LEU A 8 67.87 2.15 35.73
N ARG A 9 69.07 2.67 35.43
CA ARG A 9 69.22 3.86 34.57
C ARG A 9 69.30 3.59 33.06
N ARG A 10 69.37 2.35 32.60
CA ARG A 10 69.54 2.04 31.16
C ARG A 10 68.24 1.81 30.34
N PRO A 11 67.12 1.28 30.86
CA PRO A 11 65.93 1.08 30.01
C PRO A 11 65.06 2.33 29.83
N MET A 12 65.09 3.30 30.77
CA MET A 12 64.27 4.52 30.67
C MET A 12 64.75 5.48 29.58
N LEU A 13 66.05 5.51 29.29
CA LEU A 13 66.58 6.39 28.25
C LEU A 13 66.17 5.94 26.84
N VAL A 14 66.07 4.63 26.61
CA VAL A 14 65.69 4.06 25.31
C VAL A 14 64.21 4.28 25.01
N ILE A 15 63.34 4.15 26.02
CA ILE A 15 61.89 4.41 25.86
C ILE A 15 61.64 5.89 25.58
N GLY A 16 62.34 6.79 26.27
CA GLY A 16 62.24 8.23 26.04
C GLY A 16 62.61 8.60 24.60
N VAL A 17 63.72 8.08 24.08
CA VAL A 17 64.20 8.37 22.73
C VAL A 17 63.23 7.85 21.66
N ILE A 18 62.70 6.63 21.80
CA ILE A 18 61.73 6.07 20.85
C ILE A 18 60.42 6.87 20.85
N ALA A 19 59.92 7.28 22.02
CA ALA A 19 58.73 8.12 22.12
C ALA A 19 58.94 9.47 21.43
N THR A 20 60.06 10.15 21.67
CA THR A 20 60.36 11.42 20.99
C THR A 20 60.56 11.28 19.48
N ILE A 21 61.20 10.21 19.00
CA ILE A 21 61.36 9.98 17.56
C ILE A 21 60.00 9.67 16.91
N GLY A 22 59.13 8.90 17.57
CA GLY A 22 57.77 8.64 17.09
C GLY A 22 56.93 9.90 16.99
N THR A 23 56.97 10.78 18.01
CA THR A 23 56.26 12.07 17.97
C THR A 23 56.86 13.02 16.94
N LEU A 24 58.18 13.02 16.78
CA LEU A 24 58.85 13.85 15.77
C LEU A 24 58.52 13.39 14.35
N ILE A 25 58.45 12.08 14.09
CA ILE A 25 58.01 11.53 12.79
C ILE A 25 56.55 11.90 12.51
N LEU A 26 55.67 11.84 13.51
CA LEU A 26 54.26 12.26 13.37
C LEU A 26 54.08 13.77 13.09
N VAL A 27 54.95 14.61 13.66
CA VAL A 27 54.90 16.07 13.46
C VAL A 27 55.56 16.48 12.13
N ILE A 28 56.58 15.75 11.67
CA ILE A 28 57.28 16.05 10.40
C ILE A 28 56.60 15.34 9.22
N SER A 29 55.79 14.30 9.44
CA SER A 29 54.95 13.68 8.40
C SER A 29 53.83 14.64 8.00
N ARG A 30 54.17 15.64 7.18
CA ARG A 30 53.23 16.26 6.27
C ARG A 30 52.86 15.18 5.25
N ALA A 31 51.87 14.36 5.59
CA ALA A 31 51.14 13.61 4.57
C ALA A 31 50.76 14.65 3.52
N SER A 32 51.26 14.49 2.30
CA SER A 32 50.92 15.35 1.18
C SER A 32 49.40 15.45 1.17
N SER A 33 48.87 16.65 1.40
CA SER A 33 47.45 16.90 1.17
C SER A 33 47.20 16.53 -0.28
N SER A 34 46.57 15.37 -0.50
CA SER A 34 46.12 14.96 -1.82
C SER A 34 45.09 16.00 -2.24
N TYR A 35 45.51 17.03 -2.93
CA TYR A 35 44.59 17.83 -3.72
C TYR A 35 44.13 16.92 -4.84
N ILE A 36 43.04 16.20 -4.61
CA ILE A 36 42.23 15.68 -5.69
C ILE A 36 41.60 16.93 -6.32
N SER A 37 42.26 17.49 -7.33
CA SER A 37 41.61 18.40 -8.27
C SER A 37 40.64 17.54 -9.07
N LEU A 38 39.35 17.66 -8.77
CA LEU A 38 38.30 17.21 -9.67
C LEU A 38 38.34 18.14 -10.89
N GLU A 39 39.08 17.74 -11.92
CA GLU A 39 38.89 18.31 -13.25
C GLU A 39 37.67 17.63 -13.87
N THR A 40 36.64 18.43 -14.15
CA THR A 40 35.51 18.02 -14.97
C THR A 40 35.96 18.02 -16.42
N GLU A 41 35.88 16.90 -17.14
CA GLU A 41 36.19 16.90 -18.58
C GLU A 41 35.15 17.66 -19.43
N ASP A 42 34.03 18.12 -18.85
CA ASP A 42 32.89 18.64 -19.63
C ASP A 42 31.94 19.62 -18.90
N GLY A 43 32.32 20.16 -17.74
CA GLY A 43 31.80 21.47 -17.30
C GLY A 43 30.33 21.58 -16.82
N SER A 44 29.71 20.55 -16.26
CA SER A 44 28.57 20.78 -15.34
C SER A 44 28.41 19.71 -14.26
N ILE A 45 28.50 20.11 -12.99
CA ILE A 45 28.02 19.30 -11.85
C ILE A 45 26.78 19.99 -11.32
N VAL A 46 25.61 19.58 -11.79
CA VAL A 46 24.33 19.95 -11.18
C VAL A 46 24.05 18.95 -10.06
N GLY A 47 24.07 19.38 -8.80
CA GLY A 47 23.51 18.61 -7.67
C GLY A 47 24.46 17.99 -6.64
N ALA A 48 25.77 18.28 -6.67
CA ALA A 48 26.68 17.82 -5.61
C ALA A 48 26.58 18.72 -4.36
N ASN A 49 26.15 18.15 -3.22
CA ASN A 49 26.23 18.82 -1.92
C ASN A 49 27.44 18.28 -1.15
N ILE A 50 28.42 19.14 -0.89
CA ILE A 50 29.54 18.80 -0.02
C ILE A 50 29.04 18.82 1.42
N ARG A 51 29.08 17.68 2.11
CA ARG A 51 28.79 17.57 3.54
C ARG A 51 30.10 17.45 4.32
N LEU A 52 30.16 18.11 5.47
CA LEU A 52 31.24 17.92 6.45
C LEU A 52 30.83 16.77 7.37
N ASP A 53 31.58 15.69 7.35
CA ASP A 53 31.51 14.65 8.37
C ASP A 53 32.55 14.96 9.43
N SER A 54 32.08 15.33 10.63
CA SER A 54 32.93 15.67 11.76
C SER A 54 33.56 14.46 12.44
N MET A 55 33.18 13.23 12.06
CA MET A 55 33.69 11.98 12.65
C MET A 55 34.73 11.28 11.77
N ALA A 56 34.89 11.66 10.50
CA ALA A 56 35.92 11.14 9.62
C ALA A 56 37.19 12.01 9.69
N SER A 57 38.34 11.42 10.04
CA SER A 57 39.63 12.12 10.08
C SER A 57 40.12 12.45 8.66
N GLY A 58 39.64 13.56 8.09
CA GLY A 58 40.25 14.21 6.92
C GLY A 58 39.61 13.97 5.55
N GLY A 59 38.41 13.41 5.44
CA GLY A 59 37.77 13.17 4.13
C GLY A 59 36.47 13.95 3.94
N LYS A 60 36.49 15.09 3.26
CA LYS A 60 35.28 15.61 2.60
C LYS A 60 34.87 14.56 1.58
N TYR A 61 33.68 13.97 1.71
CA TYR A 61 33.11 13.17 0.63
C TYR A 61 32.07 13.99 -0.12
N VAL A 62 32.04 13.80 -1.44
CA VAL A 62 30.93 14.27 -2.28
C VAL A 62 29.86 13.20 -2.19
N LEU A 63 28.76 13.51 -1.49
CA LEU A 63 27.54 12.75 -1.70
C LEU A 63 26.91 13.33 -2.96
N PHE A 64 26.94 12.59 -4.05
CA PHE A 64 26.02 12.88 -5.15
C PHE A 64 24.64 12.79 -4.55
N GLY A 65 23.94 13.93 -4.46
CA GLY A 65 22.59 13.92 -3.96
C GLY A 65 21.80 12.99 -4.85
N ASP A 66 21.21 11.94 -4.28
CA ASP A 66 20.08 11.24 -4.86
C ASP A 66 18.90 12.23 -4.90
N SER A 67 19.04 13.33 -5.65
CA SER A 67 17.88 14.04 -6.16
C SER A 67 17.09 12.99 -6.91
N ALA A 68 15.85 12.76 -6.49
CA ALA A 68 14.92 11.93 -7.23
C ALA A 68 14.84 12.50 -8.64
N THR A 69 15.63 11.93 -9.53
CA THR A 69 15.51 12.23 -10.94
C THR A 69 14.21 11.56 -11.36
N SER A 70 13.44 12.26 -12.20
CA SER A 70 12.26 11.69 -12.85
C SER A 70 12.58 10.33 -13.50
N GLU A 71 13.82 10.16 -13.95
CA GLU A 71 14.34 8.91 -14.50
C GLU A 71 14.29 7.74 -13.49
N ASN A 72 14.83 7.90 -12.27
CA ASN A 72 14.84 6.82 -11.28
C ASN A 72 13.42 6.42 -10.86
N CYS A 73 12.52 7.40 -10.71
CA CYS A 73 11.12 7.14 -10.39
C CYS A 73 10.40 6.39 -11.53
N SER A 74 10.73 6.70 -12.79
CA SER A 74 10.08 6.10 -13.96
C SER A 74 10.52 4.65 -14.25
N LYS A 75 11.67 4.22 -13.71
CA LYS A 75 12.23 2.87 -13.89
C LYS A 75 11.77 1.86 -12.83
N GLY A 76 11.00 2.28 -11.83
CA GLY A 76 10.58 1.38 -10.76
C GLY A 76 11.71 0.98 -9.82
N GLY A 77 11.64 -0.23 -9.28
CA GLY A 77 12.69 -0.79 -8.43
C GLY A 77 12.82 -0.14 -7.05
N LYS A 78 13.91 -0.47 -6.36
CA LYS A 78 14.16 -0.08 -4.96
C LYS A 78 14.06 1.43 -4.75
N TYR A 79 14.64 2.22 -5.65
CA TYR A 79 14.66 3.67 -5.52
C TYR A 79 13.24 4.25 -5.43
N LEU A 80 12.36 3.84 -6.35
CA LEU A 80 10.97 4.27 -6.36
C LEU A 80 10.28 3.94 -5.03
N TRP A 81 10.37 2.68 -4.59
CA TRP A 81 9.66 2.19 -3.40
C TRP A 81 10.19 2.80 -2.09
N ASP A 82 11.47 3.12 -2.02
CA ASP A 82 12.06 3.82 -0.88
C ASP A 82 11.75 5.34 -0.87
N ASN A 83 11.28 5.90 -1.99
CA ASN A 83 11.11 7.34 -2.19
C ASN A 83 9.76 7.69 -2.84
N LEU A 84 8.69 6.97 -2.48
CA LEU A 84 7.36 7.10 -3.09
C LEU A 84 6.91 8.56 -3.26
N GLU A 85 6.99 9.35 -2.19
CA GLU A 85 6.49 10.73 -2.16
C GLU A 85 7.33 11.66 -3.03
N LYS A 86 8.66 11.47 -3.05
CA LYS A 86 9.54 12.22 -3.97
C LYS A 86 9.27 11.85 -5.42
N CYS A 87 8.85 10.62 -5.67
CA CYS A 87 8.42 10.14 -6.96
C CYS A 87 6.97 10.49 -7.31
N GLY A 88 6.27 11.26 -6.46
CA GLY A 88 4.91 11.74 -6.70
C GLY A 88 3.80 10.73 -6.37
N TRP A 89 4.15 9.61 -5.73
CA TRP A 89 3.20 8.58 -5.32
C TRP A 89 2.76 8.76 -3.85
N PRO A 90 1.56 8.30 -3.49
CA PRO A 90 1.20 8.13 -2.09
C PRO A 90 2.19 7.20 -1.38
N GLY A 91 2.62 7.63 -0.20
CA GLY A 91 3.55 6.94 0.67
C GLY A 91 3.34 7.34 2.13
N PRO A 92 4.17 6.84 3.05
CA PRO A 92 3.97 7.03 4.49
C PRO A 92 4.01 8.49 4.96
N ASN A 93 4.66 9.40 4.24
CA ASN A 93 4.83 10.81 4.66
C ASN A 93 3.84 11.79 4.00
N ASN A 94 3.05 11.37 3.02
CA ASN A 94 2.05 12.22 2.36
C ASN A 94 0.62 11.65 2.41
N THR A 95 0.44 10.54 3.12
CA THR A 95 -0.85 9.95 3.50
C THR A 95 -0.93 9.76 5.01
N GLY A 96 -2.14 9.50 5.52
CA GLY A 96 -2.35 9.36 6.96
C GLY A 96 -2.50 10.72 7.64
N VAL A 97 -2.17 10.78 8.93
CA VAL A 97 -2.37 11.99 9.73
C VAL A 97 -1.42 13.11 9.32
N ASN A 98 -1.98 14.25 8.89
CA ASN A 98 -1.20 15.48 8.75
C ASN A 98 -1.12 16.23 10.09
N MET A 99 -0.06 15.99 10.86
CA MET A 99 0.10 16.63 12.18
C MET A 99 0.18 18.16 12.14
N SER A 100 0.52 18.77 10.99
CA SER A 100 0.48 20.23 10.84
C SER A 100 -0.95 20.80 10.89
N GLU A 101 -1.96 19.98 10.56
CA GLU A 101 -3.38 20.32 10.68
C GLU A 101 -3.95 20.01 12.08
N CYS A 102 -3.15 19.40 12.97
CA CYS A 102 -3.50 19.12 14.36
C CYS A 102 -2.51 19.79 15.33
N PRO A 103 -2.53 21.13 15.46
CA PRO A 103 -1.53 21.88 16.23
C PRO A 103 -1.51 21.53 17.74
N ASN A 104 -2.62 21.01 18.26
CA ASN A 104 -2.74 20.56 19.65
C ASN A 104 -2.49 19.05 19.81
N GLY A 105 -1.97 18.39 18.77
CA GLY A 105 -1.87 16.94 18.70
C GLY A 105 -3.21 16.24 18.51
N LEU A 106 -3.16 14.91 18.57
CA LEU A 106 -4.36 14.07 18.52
C LEU A 106 -4.98 13.95 19.91
N THR A 107 -6.29 14.14 20.01
CA THR A 107 -7.03 13.95 21.26
C THR A 107 -7.61 12.54 21.32
N PRO A 108 -7.51 11.83 22.46
CA PRO A 108 -8.00 10.46 22.55
C PRO A 108 -9.52 10.36 22.30
N LEU A 109 -9.94 9.29 21.61
CA LEU A 109 -11.33 8.85 21.49
C LEU A 109 -11.39 7.33 21.64
N GLY A 110 -12.38 6.82 22.37
CA GLY A 110 -12.48 5.39 22.68
C GLY A 110 -11.66 4.99 23.92
N SER A 111 -12.01 3.84 24.50
CA SER A 111 -11.45 3.38 25.78
C SER A 111 -10.45 2.23 25.64
N SER A 112 -10.50 1.47 24.54
CA SER A 112 -9.58 0.35 24.27
C SER A 112 -9.48 0.06 22.77
N ILE A 113 -8.39 -0.57 22.34
CA ILE A 113 -8.18 -1.05 20.95
C ILE A 113 -9.25 -2.05 20.47
N THR A 114 -10.03 -2.64 21.38
CA THR A 114 -11.12 -3.58 21.06
C THR A 114 -12.50 -2.92 21.12
N SER A 115 -12.58 -1.66 21.55
CA SER A 115 -13.84 -0.95 21.71
C SER A 115 -14.46 -0.60 20.35
N ILE A 116 -15.77 -0.40 20.34
CA ILE A 116 -16.52 0.05 19.16
C ILE A 116 -17.21 1.36 19.51
N THR A 117 -16.90 2.41 18.76
CA THR A 117 -17.57 3.71 18.86
C THR A 117 -18.56 3.85 17.71
N THR A 118 -19.86 3.93 18.04
CA THR A 118 -20.90 4.07 17.01
C THR A 118 -21.25 5.53 16.77
N ILE A 119 -21.14 5.98 15.53
CA ILE A 119 -21.46 7.34 15.09
C ILE A 119 -22.88 7.37 14.50
N LYS A 120 -23.80 7.97 15.25
CA LYS A 120 -25.25 7.95 14.96
C LYS A 120 -25.80 9.27 14.43
N THR A 121 -25.04 10.35 14.53
CA THR A 121 -25.51 11.68 14.16
C THR A 121 -25.03 12.04 12.76
N GLU A 122 -25.96 12.43 11.88
CA GLU A 122 -25.61 12.88 10.52
C GLU A 122 -24.69 14.10 10.58
N ASN A 123 -23.81 14.24 9.58
CA ASN A 123 -22.85 15.35 9.47
C ASN A 123 -21.83 15.44 10.64
N THR A 124 -21.69 14.37 11.43
CA THR A 124 -20.65 14.31 12.47
C THR A 124 -19.28 14.43 11.83
N THR A 125 -18.41 15.24 12.43
CA THR A 125 -16.99 15.32 12.06
C THR A 125 -16.13 14.80 13.21
N ILE A 126 -15.27 13.83 12.92
CA ILE A 126 -14.22 13.31 13.80
C ILE A 126 -12.90 13.82 13.24
N GLU A 127 -12.28 14.78 13.92
CA GLU A 127 -11.03 15.41 13.48
C GLU A 127 -10.00 15.45 14.60
N CYS A 128 -8.72 15.28 14.23
CA CYS A 128 -7.57 15.28 15.14
C CYS A 128 -7.78 14.35 16.35
N LYS A 129 -8.21 13.12 16.08
CA LYS A 129 -8.41 12.07 17.09
C LYS A 129 -7.39 10.96 17.00
N GLU A 130 -6.96 10.48 18.17
CA GLU A 130 -6.35 9.15 18.32
C GLU A 130 -7.43 8.21 18.81
N VAL A 131 -8.03 7.47 17.88
CA VAL A 131 -9.14 6.57 18.14
C VAL A 131 -8.58 5.19 18.49
N LYS A 132 -8.86 4.74 19.72
CA LYS A 132 -8.62 3.36 20.15
C LYS A 132 -9.93 2.60 20.04
N GLY A 133 -10.00 1.70 19.07
CA GLY A 133 -11.21 0.95 18.73
C GLY A 133 -11.70 1.22 17.31
N SER A 134 -12.76 0.50 16.91
CA SER A 134 -13.42 0.66 15.62
C SER A 134 -14.38 1.85 15.63
N LEU A 135 -14.54 2.49 14.46
CA LEU A 135 -15.63 3.44 14.20
C LEU A 135 -16.73 2.76 13.38
N ASN A 136 -17.89 2.53 14.00
CA ASN A 136 -19.09 2.05 13.31
C ASN A 136 -19.96 3.25 12.92
N ILE A 137 -20.04 3.55 11.64
CA ILE A 137 -20.80 4.69 11.11
C ILE A 137 -22.20 4.19 10.72
N THR A 138 -23.23 4.68 11.41
CA THR A 138 -24.65 4.40 11.10
C THR A 138 -25.40 5.64 10.62
N ALA A 139 -24.68 6.71 10.32
CA ALA A 139 -25.25 8.00 9.96
C ALA A 139 -24.73 8.48 8.60
N GLN A 140 -25.50 9.36 7.98
CA GLN A 140 -25.17 9.95 6.69
C GLN A 140 -24.18 11.10 6.82
N ASN A 141 -23.36 11.30 5.79
CA ASN A 141 -22.45 12.42 5.63
C ASN A 141 -21.43 12.57 6.77
N VAL A 142 -20.95 11.48 7.36
CA VAL A 142 -19.94 11.55 8.42
C VAL A 142 -18.57 11.86 7.82
N THR A 143 -17.80 12.75 8.46
CA THR A 143 -16.43 13.05 8.05
C THR A 143 -15.46 12.58 9.12
N ILE A 144 -14.42 11.86 8.71
CA ILE A 144 -13.30 11.46 9.55
C ILE A 144 -12.05 12.03 8.89
N LYS A 145 -11.35 12.92 9.60
CA LYS A 145 -10.24 13.68 9.04
C LYS A 145 -9.05 13.77 9.99
N ASN A 146 -7.82 13.76 9.46
CA ASN A 146 -6.59 14.00 10.23
C ASN A 146 -6.54 13.20 11.55
N SER A 147 -6.90 11.93 11.49
CA SER A 147 -7.07 11.10 12.68
C SER A 147 -6.34 9.77 12.52
N LYS A 148 -5.96 9.16 13.63
CA LYS A 148 -5.42 7.81 13.67
C LYS A 148 -6.46 6.89 14.29
N VAL A 149 -6.72 5.74 13.67
CA VAL A 149 -7.67 4.74 14.18
C VAL A 149 -6.96 3.39 14.24
N SER A 150 -6.95 2.77 15.42
CA SER A 150 -6.35 1.46 15.64
C SER A 150 -7.38 0.50 16.23
N TYR A 151 -7.55 -0.66 15.60
CA TYR A 151 -8.56 -1.62 16.01
C TYR A 151 -8.06 -3.07 15.98
N ASP A 152 -8.32 -3.79 17.07
CA ASP A 152 -8.14 -5.23 17.19
C ASP A 152 -9.53 -5.91 17.22
N ALA A 153 -9.93 -6.53 16.11
CA ALA A 153 -11.19 -7.26 16.03
C ALA A 153 -11.16 -8.64 16.70
N GLY A 154 -9.97 -9.18 17.03
CA GLY A 154 -9.78 -10.50 17.61
C GLY A 154 -9.26 -11.58 16.64
N GLY A 155 -8.84 -11.23 15.42
CA GLY A 155 -8.07 -12.12 14.54
C GLY A 155 -8.89 -12.96 13.54
N PRO A 156 -8.46 -14.19 13.21
CA PRO A 156 -8.84 -14.89 11.98
C PRO A 156 -10.29 -15.38 11.91
N THR A 157 -11.08 -15.23 12.97
CA THR A 157 -12.50 -15.63 13.02
C THR A 157 -13.46 -14.45 12.88
N LYS A 158 -12.96 -13.23 12.67
CA LYS A 158 -13.68 -11.97 12.77
C LYS A 158 -13.97 -11.35 11.41
N GLY A 159 -14.57 -12.16 10.53
CA GLY A 159 -14.99 -11.73 9.20
C GLY A 159 -15.97 -10.55 9.27
N GLY A 160 -15.91 -9.67 8.30
CA GLY A 160 -16.76 -8.46 8.26
C GLY A 160 -16.40 -7.36 9.28
N SER A 161 -15.24 -7.44 9.94
CA SER A 161 -14.72 -6.36 10.79
C SER A 161 -14.05 -5.25 9.98
N GLY A 162 -14.04 -4.03 10.52
CA GLY A 162 -13.40 -2.88 9.89
C GLY A 162 -12.81 -1.95 10.94
N VAL A 163 -11.63 -1.38 10.67
CA VAL A 163 -11.09 -0.28 11.51
C VAL A 163 -12.09 0.88 11.47
N ILE A 164 -12.58 1.19 10.26
CA ILE A 164 -13.81 1.96 10.04
C ILE A 164 -14.82 1.04 9.34
N LYS A 165 -16.04 0.97 9.86
CA LYS A 165 -17.16 0.26 9.23
C LYS A 165 -18.27 1.24 8.88
N ILE A 166 -18.55 1.41 7.59
CA ILE A 166 -19.67 2.19 7.08
C ILE A 166 -20.85 1.22 6.94
N LEU A 167 -21.90 1.39 7.74
CA LEU A 167 -23.03 0.45 7.76
C LEU A 167 -24.12 0.83 6.73
N ASP A 168 -25.10 -0.06 6.59
CA ASP A 168 -26.27 0.16 5.73
C ASP A 168 -26.95 1.49 6.09
N ASP A 169 -27.35 2.27 5.07
CA ASP A 169 -27.86 3.65 5.22
C ASP A 169 -26.87 4.70 5.77
N ALA A 170 -25.56 4.43 5.75
CA ALA A 170 -24.55 5.42 6.11
C ALA A 170 -23.74 5.88 4.89
N SER A 171 -23.07 7.02 5.04
CA SER A 171 -22.05 7.47 4.09
C SER A 171 -20.95 8.21 4.83
N ALA A 172 -19.72 8.14 4.30
CA ALA A 172 -18.58 8.76 4.94
C ALA A 172 -17.54 9.33 3.98
N THR A 173 -16.91 10.42 4.41
CA THR A 173 -15.64 10.92 3.88
C THR A 173 -14.53 10.59 4.88
N ILE A 174 -13.48 9.93 4.43
CA ILE A 174 -12.32 9.51 5.22
C ILE A 174 -11.09 10.11 4.55
N GLU A 175 -10.55 11.18 5.13
CA GLU A 175 -9.47 11.98 4.52
C GLU A 175 -8.28 12.17 5.46
N GLN A 176 -7.05 11.92 5.00
CA GLN A 176 -5.84 12.08 5.82
C GLN A 176 -5.94 11.28 7.14
N VAL A 177 -6.25 9.99 7.03
CA VAL A 177 -6.47 9.11 8.18
C VAL A 177 -5.46 7.97 8.15
N GLU A 178 -4.81 7.70 9.28
CA GLU A 178 -4.02 6.48 9.49
C GLU A 178 -4.93 5.38 10.06
N LEU A 179 -4.95 4.22 9.42
CA LEU A 179 -5.77 3.07 9.77
C LEU A 179 -4.88 1.86 10.04
N ASP A 180 -4.93 1.36 11.27
CA ASP A 180 -4.15 0.22 11.73
C ASP A 180 -5.08 -0.92 12.16
N GLY A 181 -5.09 -1.99 11.38
CA GLY A 181 -5.86 -3.21 11.67
C GLY A 181 -5.24 -4.12 12.73
N MET A 182 -4.07 -3.76 13.28
CA MET A 182 -3.36 -4.47 14.35
C MET A 182 -3.08 -5.95 14.08
N ASN A 183 -3.06 -6.36 12.80
CA ASN A 183 -2.96 -7.75 12.35
C ASN A 183 -4.11 -8.64 12.84
N LYS A 184 -5.25 -8.04 13.18
CA LYS A 184 -6.40 -8.74 13.79
C LYS A 184 -7.74 -8.31 13.22
N THR A 185 -7.76 -7.32 12.34
CA THR A 185 -8.97 -6.78 11.72
C THR A 185 -9.04 -7.13 10.24
N HIS A 186 -10.22 -7.51 9.78
CA HIS A 186 -10.46 -7.94 8.41
C HIS A 186 -10.10 -6.85 7.40
N ALA A 187 -10.71 -5.66 7.46
CA ALA A 187 -10.40 -4.55 6.53
C ALA A 187 -10.01 -3.25 7.26
N CYS A 188 -9.21 -2.38 6.66
CA CYS A 188 -9.11 -1.00 7.16
C CYS A 188 -10.47 -0.30 7.04
N ILE A 189 -11.12 -0.41 5.87
CA ILE A 189 -12.46 0.14 5.67
C ILE A 189 -13.39 -0.98 5.18
N PHE A 190 -14.44 -1.24 5.95
CA PHE A 190 -15.50 -2.16 5.58
C PHE A 190 -16.75 -1.36 5.21
N ASN A 191 -17.07 -1.29 3.92
CA ASN A 191 -18.11 -0.45 3.36
C ASN A 191 -19.37 -1.27 3.03
N LEU A 192 -20.47 -0.93 3.70
CA LEU A 192 -21.86 -1.31 3.44
C LEU A 192 -22.71 -0.03 3.25
N GLY A 193 -22.10 1.12 3.01
CA GLY A 193 -22.80 2.40 2.93
C GLY A 193 -23.65 2.54 1.67
N VAL A 194 -24.46 3.58 1.61
CA VAL A 194 -25.23 3.97 0.41
C VAL A 194 -24.91 5.42 0.09
N LYS A 195 -25.25 5.90 -1.11
CA LYS A 195 -25.10 7.33 -1.44
C LYS A 195 -25.69 8.19 -0.33
N GLY A 196 -24.90 9.16 0.11
CA GLY A 196 -25.41 10.17 1.02
C GLY A 196 -26.56 10.95 0.42
N LYS A 197 -27.41 11.50 1.30
CA LYS A 197 -28.42 12.49 0.89
C LYS A 197 -27.76 13.74 0.30
N THR A 198 -26.54 14.05 0.76
CA THR A 198 -25.74 15.19 0.32
C THR A 198 -24.44 14.74 -0.34
N LEU A 199 -23.80 13.69 0.18
CA LEU A 199 -22.66 13.06 -0.49
C LEU A 199 -23.13 12.28 -1.72
N LYS A 200 -22.55 12.56 -2.89
CA LYS A 200 -22.85 11.82 -4.13
C LYS A 200 -22.34 10.37 -4.14
N TYR A 201 -21.68 9.95 -3.06
CA TYR A 201 -20.95 8.70 -2.91
C TYR A 201 -21.35 8.04 -1.58
N SER A 202 -21.26 6.71 -1.52
CA SER A 202 -21.32 5.99 -0.24
C SER A 202 -20.06 6.22 0.58
N MET A 203 -18.93 6.34 -0.11
CA MET A 203 -17.63 6.45 0.51
C MET A 203 -16.69 7.30 -0.35
N ILE A 204 -16.03 8.25 0.29
CA ILE A 204 -14.89 8.99 -0.27
C ILE A 204 -13.69 8.71 0.62
N VAL A 205 -12.63 8.11 0.07
CA VAL A 205 -11.37 7.83 0.74
C VAL A 205 -10.27 8.63 0.06
N LYS A 206 -9.54 9.45 0.82
CA LYS A 206 -8.50 10.31 0.26
C LYS A 206 -7.29 10.40 1.18
N LYS A 207 -6.09 10.17 0.62
CA LYS A 207 -4.83 10.26 1.40
C LYS A 207 -4.85 9.42 2.68
N VAL A 208 -5.46 8.25 2.62
CA VAL A 208 -5.45 7.31 3.74
C VAL A 208 -4.15 6.50 3.73
N ASN A 209 -3.60 6.29 4.91
CA ASN A 209 -2.53 5.32 5.14
C ASN A 209 -3.15 4.09 5.83
N CYS A 210 -3.28 2.98 5.12
CA CYS A 210 -3.93 1.77 5.61
C CYS A 210 -2.94 0.60 5.68
N HIS A 211 -2.86 -0.02 6.86
CA HIS A 211 -1.96 -1.14 7.10
C HIS A 211 -2.43 -2.12 8.19
N ASN A 212 -1.76 -3.28 8.25
CA ASN A 212 -1.98 -4.35 9.22
C ASN A 212 -3.43 -4.89 9.27
N ALA A 213 -4.16 -4.85 8.16
CA ALA A 213 -5.44 -5.54 7.99
C ALA A 213 -5.28 -6.68 6.97
N SER A 214 -6.26 -7.58 6.83
CA SER A 214 -6.23 -8.54 5.71
C SER A 214 -6.50 -7.85 4.39
N ASP A 215 -7.54 -7.02 4.36
CA ASP A 215 -7.89 -6.20 3.20
C ASP A 215 -7.66 -4.72 3.49
N GLY A 216 -7.37 -3.96 2.45
CA GLY A 216 -7.36 -2.51 2.56
C GLY A 216 -8.77 -1.98 2.70
N ILE A 217 -9.52 -2.06 1.62
CA ILE A 217 -10.89 -1.55 1.56
C ILE A 217 -11.78 -2.64 0.97
N PHE A 218 -12.85 -2.99 1.68
CA PHE A 218 -13.84 -3.96 1.25
C PHE A 218 -15.20 -3.30 1.08
N SER A 219 -15.66 -3.14 -0.16
CA SER A 219 -17.05 -2.77 -0.50
C SER A 219 -17.93 -4.01 -0.67
N TRP A 220 -18.91 -4.22 0.20
CA TRP A 220 -19.75 -5.41 0.15
C TRP A 220 -21.22 -5.07 -0.12
N TYR A 221 -21.76 -5.60 -1.22
CA TYR A 221 -23.20 -5.72 -1.37
C TYR A 221 -23.68 -6.96 -0.62
N SER A 222 -24.45 -6.75 0.43
CA SER A 222 -25.00 -7.84 1.23
C SER A 222 -26.39 -8.21 0.71
N ALA A 223 -26.49 -9.34 0.02
CA ALA A 223 -27.75 -9.81 -0.56
C ALA A 223 -28.82 -10.12 0.51
N PRO A 224 -30.12 -10.09 0.15
CA PRO A 224 -31.19 -10.58 1.03
C PRO A 224 -30.89 -12.01 1.52
N GLY A 225 -30.99 -12.25 2.83
CA GLY A 225 -30.72 -13.55 3.45
C GLY A 225 -29.26 -13.81 3.88
N SER A 226 -28.34 -12.86 3.66
CA SER A 226 -27.00 -12.86 4.29
C SER A 226 -27.07 -12.51 5.78
N ASP A 227 -25.96 -12.65 6.52
CA ASP A 227 -25.86 -12.25 7.94
C ASP A 227 -26.10 -10.74 8.16
N TYR A 228 -25.97 -9.93 7.10
CA TYR A 228 -26.15 -8.47 7.12
C TYR A 228 -26.97 -7.97 5.93
N PRO A 229 -28.20 -8.46 5.70
CA PRO A 229 -28.91 -8.21 4.45
C PRO A 229 -29.14 -6.71 4.26
N SER A 230 -28.68 -6.17 3.13
CA SER A 230 -28.87 -4.75 2.86
C SER A 230 -30.32 -4.47 2.50
N LYS A 231 -30.83 -3.35 3.01
CA LYS A 231 -32.14 -2.82 2.63
C LYS A 231 -32.12 -2.11 1.27
N TYR A 232 -30.94 -1.79 0.74
CA TYR A 232 -30.80 -0.91 -0.41
C TYR A 232 -30.16 -1.62 -1.61
N PRO A 233 -30.66 -1.38 -2.84
CA PRO A 233 -30.21 -2.09 -4.04
C PRO A 233 -28.79 -1.70 -4.50
N ASN A 234 -28.26 -0.57 -4.04
CA ASN A 234 -26.96 -0.01 -4.47
C ASN A 234 -25.96 0.11 -3.32
N THR A 235 -26.04 -0.79 -2.35
CA THR A 235 -25.15 -0.77 -1.20
C THR A 235 -23.70 -0.98 -1.59
N ALA A 236 -22.84 -0.25 -0.88
CA ALA A 236 -21.40 -0.12 -1.05
C ALA A 236 -20.94 0.33 -2.44
N SER A 237 -21.87 0.72 -3.31
CA SER A 237 -21.62 1.27 -4.64
C SER A 237 -21.33 2.76 -4.56
N ASP A 238 -20.84 3.32 -5.66
CA ASP A 238 -20.53 4.75 -5.79
C ASP A 238 -19.49 5.20 -4.77
N SER A 239 -18.26 4.74 -4.98
CA SER A 239 -17.13 5.01 -4.10
C SER A 239 -15.98 5.69 -4.84
N ILE A 240 -15.25 6.54 -4.12
CA ILE A 240 -14.02 7.16 -4.59
C ILE A 240 -12.89 6.77 -3.64
N ILE A 241 -11.77 6.30 -4.19
CA ILE A 241 -10.54 6.00 -3.45
C ILE A 241 -9.38 6.67 -4.18
N GLU A 242 -8.78 7.67 -3.54
CA GLU A 242 -7.76 8.52 -4.16
C GLU A 242 -6.55 8.77 -3.28
N ASP A 243 -5.39 8.90 -3.93
CA ASP A 243 -4.16 9.39 -3.31
C ASP A 243 -3.76 8.64 -2.03
N SER A 244 -4.15 7.37 -1.87
CA SER A 244 -4.00 6.60 -0.64
C SER A 244 -2.90 5.55 -0.74
N TYR A 245 -2.31 5.19 0.40
CA TYR A 245 -1.27 4.16 0.53
C TYR A 245 -1.81 2.96 1.30
N LEU A 246 -1.80 1.80 0.65
CA LEU A 246 -2.43 0.56 1.12
C LEU A 246 -1.36 -0.53 1.15
N HIS A 247 -0.92 -0.94 2.35
CA HIS A 247 0.31 -1.74 2.52
C HIS A 247 0.32 -2.61 3.78
N ASP A 248 1.37 -3.45 3.93
CA ASP A 248 1.59 -4.29 5.12
C ASP A 248 0.35 -5.10 5.54
N PHE A 249 -0.27 -5.76 4.56
CA PHE A 249 -1.42 -6.64 4.80
C PHE A 249 -1.03 -7.93 5.52
N THR A 250 -2.02 -8.60 6.11
CA THR A 250 -1.80 -9.70 7.05
C THR A 250 -2.78 -10.87 6.90
N GLU A 251 -2.30 -12.07 7.21
CA GLU A 251 -3.14 -13.27 7.37
C GLU A 251 -3.62 -13.47 8.80
N GLY A 252 -3.20 -12.60 9.73
CA GLY A 252 -3.61 -12.66 11.13
C GLY A 252 -5.09 -12.35 11.36
N ALA A 253 -5.82 -11.96 10.32
CA ALA A 253 -7.23 -11.60 10.36
C ALA A 253 -8.10 -12.43 9.39
N ALA A 254 -9.41 -12.18 9.42
CA ALA A 254 -10.41 -13.07 8.83
C ALA A 254 -10.84 -12.60 7.44
N ASN A 255 -10.57 -13.42 6.41
CA ASN A 255 -11.15 -13.27 5.06
C ASN A 255 -10.83 -14.47 4.15
N GLY A 256 -9.67 -15.13 4.38
CA GLY A 256 -9.12 -16.10 3.43
C GLY A 256 -8.55 -15.45 2.16
N HIS A 257 -8.61 -14.12 2.07
CA HIS A 257 -8.08 -13.27 1.02
C HIS A 257 -7.27 -12.12 1.63
N ILE A 258 -6.32 -11.59 0.86
CA ILE A 258 -5.57 -10.37 1.20
C ILE A 258 -5.61 -9.44 0.01
N ASP A 259 -6.53 -8.50 0.03
CA ASP A 259 -6.76 -7.61 -1.11
C ASP A 259 -6.60 -6.14 -0.75
N GLY A 260 -5.80 -5.43 -1.53
CA GLY A 260 -5.66 -3.98 -1.36
C GLY A 260 -7.02 -3.26 -1.49
N TYR A 261 -7.81 -3.68 -2.48
CA TYR A 261 -9.22 -3.32 -2.60
C TYR A 261 -10.03 -4.53 -3.03
N GLN A 262 -11.19 -4.73 -2.40
CA GLN A 262 -12.16 -5.75 -2.75
C GLN A 262 -13.57 -5.18 -2.84
N THR A 263 -14.31 -5.51 -3.89
CA THR A 263 -15.77 -5.29 -3.98
C THR A 263 -16.44 -6.64 -4.08
N GLN A 264 -17.56 -6.94 -3.41
CA GLN A 264 -18.50 -8.04 -3.73
C GLN A 264 -19.84 -7.46 -4.20
N GLY A 265 -20.11 -7.47 -5.50
CA GLY A 265 -21.43 -7.07 -6.04
C GLY A 265 -21.73 -5.57 -5.96
N THR A 266 -20.70 -4.71 -5.98
CA THR A 266 -20.87 -3.25 -5.91
C THR A 266 -20.45 -2.60 -7.22
N SER A 267 -21.02 -1.44 -7.57
CA SER A 267 -20.81 -0.75 -8.86
C SER A 267 -20.33 0.71 -8.68
N ASN A 268 -19.93 1.35 -9.79
CA ASN A 268 -19.61 2.78 -9.86
C ASN A 268 -18.40 3.21 -9.00
N GLY A 269 -17.32 2.43 -8.99
CA GLY A 269 -16.10 2.75 -8.23
C GLY A 269 -15.07 3.56 -9.04
N ILE A 270 -14.45 4.56 -8.42
CA ILE A 270 -13.29 5.28 -8.97
C ILE A 270 -12.11 5.05 -8.02
N ILE A 271 -11.05 4.44 -8.53
CA ILE A 271 -9.84 4.10 -7.78
C ILE A 271 -8.63 4.66 -8.53
N ARG A 272 -8.07 5.77 -8.05
CA ARG A 272 -7.00 6.44 -8.79
C ARG A 272 -5.89 7.05 -7.95
N ARG A 273 -4.69 7.12 -8.53
CA ARG A 273 -3.50 7.71 -7.90
C ARG A 273 -3.17 7.11 -6.54
N ASN A 274 -3.52 5.86 -6.28
CA ASN A 274 -3.16 5.17 -5.04
C ASN A 274 -1.85 4.38 -5.23
N THR A 275 -1.21 4.05 -4.10
CA THR A 275 -0.13 3.06 -4.05
C THR A 275 -0.64 1.82 -3.34
N PHE A 276 -0.73 0.71 -4.08
CA PHE A 276 -1.03 -0.61 -3.54
C PHE A 276 0.25 -1.39 -3.40
N ASN A 277 0.67 -1.61 -2.15
CA ASN A 277 1.83 -2.42 -1.82
C ASN A 277 1.39 -3.77 -1.25
N VAL A 278 0.90 -4.64 -2.14
CA VAL A 278 0.44 -5.99 -1.77
C VAL A 278 1.56 -6.97 -2.04
N PHE A 279 2.52 -7.07 -1.13
CA PHE A 279 3.67 -7.96 -1.28
C PHE A 279 3.65 -9.14 -0.31
N ILE A 280 4.20 -10.29 -0.75
CA ILE A 280 4.50 -11.48 0.05
C ILE A 280 6.01 -11.48 0.34
N ARG A 281 6.46 -11.18 1.58
CA ARG A 281 7.90 -11.13 1.85
C ARG A 281 8.56 -12.51 1.68
N PRO A 282 9.81 -12.60 1.19
CA PRO A 282 10.54 -13.86 1.22
C PRO A 282 10.74 -14.27 2.69
N GLY A 283 10.12 -15.39 3.09
CA GLY A 283 10.08 -15.81 4.50
C GLY A 283 8.78 -15.50 5.24
N ASP A 284 7.77 -14.88 4.59
CA ASP A 284 6.39 -14.97 5.05
C ASP A 284 5.94 -16.44 4.95
N THR A 285 6.22 -17.21 5.99
CA THR A 285 5.74 -18.59 6.17
C THR A 285 4.26 -18.62 6.56
N HIS A 286 3.64 -17.44 6.73
CA HIS A 286 2.28 -17.31 7.23
C HIS A 286 1.20 -17.52 6.17
N VAL A 287 1.55 -17.73 4.88
CA VAL A 287 0.60 -18.12 3.82
C VAL A 287 0.16 -19.58 3.96
N ILE A 288 -0.53 -19.91 5.06
CA ILE A 288 -1.13 -21.23 5.30
C ILE A 288 -2.58 -21.18 4.82
N GLY A 289 -2.78 -21.01 3.51
CA GLY A 289 -4.13 -20.82 2.97
C GLY A 289 -4.31 -20.68 1.46
N GLY A 290 -3.28 -20.91 0.64
CA GLY A 290 -3.47 -21.03 -0.81
C GLY A 290 -3.44 -19.74 -1.63
N GLY A 291 -3.04 -18.60 -1.07
CA GLY A 291 -2.49 -17.50 -1.85
C GLY A 291 -3.45 -16.82 -2.83
N LEU A 292 -4.56 -16.29 -2.31
CA LEU A 292 -5.44 -15.37 -3.04
C LEU A 292 -5.20 -13.94 -2.53
N ASN A 293 -4.08 -13.34 -2.97
CA ASN A 293 -3.74 -11.97 -2.61
C ASN A 293 -3.69 -11.14 -3.89
N SER A 294 -4.34 -9.98 -3.91
CA SER A 294 -4.30 -9.07 -5.05
C SER A 294 -4.20 -7.61 -4.64
N ALA A 295 -3.75 -6.78 -5.58
CA ALA A 295 -3.91 -5.35 -5.41
C ALA A 295 -5.39 -4.97 -5.47
N MET A 296 -6.14 -5.56 -6.41
CA MET A 296 -7.55 -5.26 -6.61
C MET A 296 -8.38 -6.47 -7.05
N ALA A 297 -9.56 -6.52 -6.44
CA ALA A 297 -10.50 -7.60 -6.46
C ALA A 297 -11.91 -7.13 -6.84
N ILE A 298 -12.30 -7.35 -8.09
CA ILE A 298 -13.56 -6.89 -8.67
C ILE A 298 -14.48 -8.09 -8.98
N TRP A 299 -15.21 -8.63 -7.99
CA TRP A 299 -16.14 -9.77 -8.21
C TRP A 299 -17.62 -9.43 -7.92
N ASN A 300 -18.53 -10.24 -8.45
CA ASN A 300 -19.98 -10.01 -8.46
C ASN A 300 -20.79 -10.99 -7.59
N VAL A 301 -20.14 -11.69 -6.65
CA VAL A 301 -20.68 -12.86 -5.92
C VAL A 301 -22.13 -12.70 -5.45
N SER A 302 -22.56 -11.49 -5.10
CA SER A 302 -23.90 -11.20 -4.56
C SER A 302 -24.77 -10.27 -5.41
N ASN A 303 -24.24 -9.60 -6.43
CA ASN A 303 -24.97 -8.67 -7.32
C ASN A 303 -24.12 -8.27 -8.54
N ASN A 304 -24.74 -7.64 -9.53
CA ASN A 304 -24.04 -7.09 -10.68
C ASN A 304 -22.97 -6.05 -10.30
N VAL A 305 -21.84 -6.11 -10.99
CA VAL A 305 -20.74 -5.17 -10.90
C VAL A 305 -20.60 -4.44 -12.23
N SER A 306 -20.56 -3.12 -12.17
CA SER A 306 -20.39 -2.28 -13.34
C SER A 306 -19.62 -1.00 -13.05
N ASN A 307 -19.08 -0.39 -14.11
CA ASN A 307 -18.58 0.98 -14.12
C ASN A 307 -17.46 1.24 -13.10
N TYR A 308 -16.38 0.49 -13.19
CA TYR A 308 -15.17 0.78 -12.43
C TYR A 308 -14.17 1.54 -13.29
N GLU A 309 -13.56 2.57 -12.73
CA GLU A 309 -12.35 3.16 -13.26
C GLU A 309 -11.20 2.97 -12.28
N ILE A 310 -10.17 2.24 -12.72
CA ILE A 310 -8.94 1.99 -11.99
C ILE A 310 -7.83 2.71 -12.76
N SER A 311 -7.41 3.88 -12.29
CA SER A 311 -6.52 4.73 -13.09
C SER A 311 -5.32 5.33 -12.37
N ASN A 312 -4.17 5.38 -13.04
CA ASN A 312 -2.96 6.04 -12.54
C ASN A 312 -2.51 5.56 -11.15
N ASN A 313 -2.67 4.28 -10.81
CA ASN A 313 -2.18 3.73 -9.54
C ASN A 313 -0.76 3.16 -9.70
N LEU A 314 0.02 3.16 -8.62
CA LEU A 314 1.24 2.36 -8.49
C LEU A 314 0.88 1.06 -7.80
N ILE A 315 1.17 -0.06 -8.45
CA ILE A 315 0.70 -1.36 -8.02
C ILE A 315 1.87 -2.34 -7.95
N SER A 316 2.17 -2.83 -6.74
CA SER A 316 2.81 -4.13 -6.56
C SER A 316 1.73 -5.16 -6.21
N GLY A 317 1.79 -6.30 -6.90
CA GLY A 317 0.80 -7.37 -6.77
C GLY A 317 1.25 -8.49 -5.83
N GLY A 318 0.26 -9.27 -5.39
CA GLY A 318 0.43 -10.51 -4.63
C GLY A 318 0.51 -11.72 -5.56
N ASN A 319 -0.35 -12.71 -5.34
CA ASN A 319 -0.47 -13.84 -6.27
C ASN A 319 -1.24 -13.48 -7.55
N PHE A 320 -2.24 -12.61 -7.41
CA PHE A 320 -2.89 -11.91 -8.51
C PHE A 320 -2.57 -10.42 -8.38
N THR A 321 -2.81 -9.65 -9.45
CA THR A 321 -2.67 -8.20 -9.37
C THR A 321 -4.02 -7.52 -9.48
N ILE A 322 -4.72 -7.71 -10.60
CA ILE A 322 -6.10 -7.25 -10.77
C ILE A 322 -6.94 -8.44 -11.22
N TYR A 323 -7.88 -8.85 -10.38
CA TYR A 323 -8.88 -9.84 -10.76
C TYR A 323 -10.24 -9.18 -10.91
N ALA A 324 -10.85 -9.35 -12.08
CA ALA A 324 -12.25 -9.03 -12.30
C ALA A 324 -12.95 -10.34 -12.62
N TYR A 325 -13.75 -10.85 -11.68
CA TYR A 325 -14.26 -12.22 -11.75
C TYR A 325 -15.79 -12.25 -11.68
N ASP A 326 -16.39 -12.68 -12.79
CA ASP A 326 -17.81 -13.00 -12.85
C ASP A 326 -18.02 -14.45 -12.33
N ARG A 327 -18.49 -14.53 -11.08
CA ARG A 327 -18.74 -15.74 -10.29
C ARG A 327 -20.24 -15.89 -10.04
N HIS A 328 -20.81 -17.03 -10.43
CA HIS A 328 -22.20 -17.35 -10.08
C HIS A 328 -22.37 -17.60 -8.55
N PRO A 329 -23.36 -17.00 -7.87
CA PRO A 329 -23.59 -17.11 -6.42
C PRO A 329 -23.80 -18.56 -5.92
N GLU A 330 -24.58 -19.35 -6.66
CA GLU A 330 -24.97 -20.72 -6.26
C GLU A 330 -24.02 -21.83 -6.71
N VAL A 331 -22.94 -21.48 -7.41
CA VAL A 331 -22.08 -22.50 -8.03
C VAL A 331 -20.74 -22.57 -7.31
N LYS A 332 -20.42 -23.80 -6.85
CA LYS A 332 -19.09 -24.12 -6.35
C LYS A 332 -18.05 -23.69 -7.41
N PRO A 333 -16.92 -23.08 -7.02
CA PRO A 333 -15.89 -22.73 -7.99
C PRO A 333 -15.50 -23.98 -8.80
N PRO A 334 -15.03 -23.85 -10.07
CA PRO A 334 -14.75 -25.00 -10.93
C PRO A 334 -13.76 -26.01 -10.33
N GLU A 335 -12.84 -25.55 -9.47
CA GLU A 335 -11.97 -26.38 -8.63
C GLU A 335 -12.70 -27.35 -7.68
N ASN A 336 -14.02 -27.17 -7.53
CA ASN A 336 -14.96 -27.98 -6.78
C ASN A 336 -16.13 -28.52 -7.64
N GLY A 337 -15.96 -28.55 -8.97
CA GLY A 337 -16.86 -29.24 -9.92
C GLY A 337 -18.14 -28.49 -10.34
N GLY A 338 -18.20 -27.16 -10.20
CA GLY A 338 -19.37 -26.37 -10.61
C GLY A 338 -19.25 -25.69 -11.99
N ASN A 339 -20.39 -25.57 -12.71
CA ASN A 339 -20.52 -24.78 -13.94
C ASN A 339 -20.71 -23.28 -13.58
N GLY A 340 -19.64 -22.63 -13.14
CA GLY A 340 -19.64 -21.34 -12.42
C GLY A 340 -19.99 -20.08 -13.20
N VAL A 341 -20.99 -20.09 -14.08
CA VAL A 341 -21.33 -18.94 -14.94
C VAL A 341 -22.81 -18.62 -14.92
N GLY A 342 -23.15 -17.34 -14.65
CA GLY A 342 -24.51 -16.79 -14.68
C GLY A 342 -24.94 -16.15 -13.36
N GLY A 343 -26.17 -15.61 -13.33
CA GLY A 343 -26.78 -14.96 -12.15
C GLY A 343 -26.50 -13.45 -12.06
N TYR A 344 -25.24 -13.04 -12.20
CA TYR A 344 -24.82 -11.63 -12.23
C TYR A 344 -23.77 -11.39 -13.33
N TYR A 345 -23.28 -10.16 -13.47
CA TYR A 345 -22.20 -9.80 -14.42
C TYR A 345 -21.14 -8.89 -13.78
N VAL A 346 -19.97 -8.82 -14.42
CA VAL A 346 -18.90 -7.83 -14.20
C VAL A 346 -18.62 -7.14 -15.54
N LYS A 347 -19.01 -5.87 -15.70
CA LYS A 347 -18.88 -5.12 -16.97
C LYS A 347 -18.33 -3.71 -16.76
N GLY A 348 -17.87 -3.07 -17.83
CA GLY A 348 -17.44 -1.67 -17.78
C GLY A 348 -16.29 -1.41 -16.79
N VAL A 349 -15.43 -2.40 -16.56
CA VAL A 349 -14.21 -2.24 -15.74
C VAL A 349 -13.10 -1.67 -16.62
N LYS A 350 -12.65 -0.46 -16.31
CA LYS A 350 -11.60 0.26 -17.04
C LYS A 350 -10.32 0.32 -16.22
N VAL A 351 -9.21 -0.11 -16.79
CA VAL A 351 -7.89 -0.11 -16.15
C VAL A 351 -6.95 0.76 -16.98
N LEU A 352 -6.65 1.96 -16.51
CA LEU A 352 -6.06 3.04 -17.31
C LEU A 352 -4.76 3.59 -16.72
N ASN A 353 -3.70 3.65 -17.50
CA ASN A 353 -2.46 4.35 -17.15
C ASN A 353 -1.85 3.92 -15.81
N ASN A 354 -2.05 2.67 -15.38
CA ASN A 354 -1.47 2.19 -14.12
C ASN A 354 -0.01 1.80 -14.32
N SER A 355 0.77 2.03 -13.27
CA SER A 355 2.18 1.67 -13.19
C SER A 355 2.32 0.42 -12.34
N PHE A 356 2.77 -0.66 -12.94
CA PHE A 356 2.98 -1.93 -12.26
C PHE A 356 4.46 -2.11 -11.94
N SER A 357 4.76 -2.67 -10.77
CA SER A 357 6.12 -2.95 -10.36
C SER A 357 6.32 -4.43 -10.09
N ASN A 358 7.38 -4.99 -10.68
CA ASN A 358 7.89 -6.33 -10.38
C ASN A 358 9.07 -6.30 -9.41
N TYR A 359 9.27 -5.18 -8.70
CA TYR A 359 10.40 -5.04 -7.77
C TYR A 359 10.39 -6.11 -6.68
N PHE A 360 9.21 -6.37 -6.10
CA PHE A 360 9.11 -7.31 -4.99
C PHE A 360 8.93 -8.76 -5.43
N ASN A 361 8.33 -8.98 -6.61
CA ASN A 361 8.07 -10.30 -7.17
C ASN A 361 8.64 -10.38 -8.59
N LYS A 362 9.34 -11.46 -8.94
CA LYS A 362 9.90 -11.67 -10.30
C LYS A 362 8.86 -11.47 -11.42
N CYS A 363 7.59 -11.71 -11.10
CA CYS A 363 6.43 -11.44 -11.93
C CYS A 363 5.45 -10.50 -11.24
N ILE A 364 4.71 -9.70 -12.03
CA ILE A 364 3.60 -8.91 -11.50
C ILE A 364 2.40 -9.84 -11.33
N GLY A 365 2.17 -10.25 -10.08
CA GLY A 365 1.28 -11.37 -9.78
C GLY A 365 1.95 -12.69 -10.15
N LYS A 366 1.93 -13.67 -9.23
CA LYS A 366 2.33 -15.06 -9.54
C LYS A 366 1.60 -15.59 -10.78
N TYR A 367 0.28 -15.40 -10.82
CA TYR A 367 -0.61 -15.85 -11.89
C TYR A 367 -0.88 -14.79 -12.97
N GLY A 368 -0.18 -13.66 -12.93
CA GLY A 368 -0.33 -12.55 -13.87
C GLY A 368 -1.11 -11.34 -13.34
N VAL A 369 -1.23 -10.35 -14.22
CA VAL A 369 -1.90 -9.07 -13.99
C VAL A 369 -3.40 -9.23 -14.15
N TRP A 370 -3.82 -9.80 -15.27
CA TRP A 370 -5.21 -10.03 -15.65
C TRP A 370 -5.57 -11.45 -15.27
N PHE A 371 -6.50 -11.60 -14.34
CA PHE A 371 -7.04 -12.91 -14.03
C PHE A 371 -7.68 -13.49 -15.31
N GLU A 372 -7.03 -14.53 -15.82
CA GLU A 372 -7.45 -15.32 -16.97
C GLU A 372 -7.12 -16.77 -16.65
N ARG A 373 -8.13 -17.62 -16.57
CA ARG A 373 -8.03 -19.07 -16.40
C ARG A 373 -8.68 -19.77 -17.60
N PRO A 374 -7.94 -19.95 -18.71
CA PRO A 374 -8.44 -20.59 -19.93
C PRO A 374 -8.99 -22.00 -19.73
N GLN A 375 -8.70 -22.65 -18.61
CA GLN A 375 -9.20 -23.97 -18.26
C GLN A 375 -10.57 -23.92 -17.56
N TRP A 376 -11.14 -22.73 -17.32
CA TRP A 376 -12.41 -22.51 -16.60
C TRP A 376 -13.53 -22.00 -17.53
N PRO A 377 -13.96 -22.78 -18.54
CA PRO A 377 -15.05 -22.37 -19.42
C PRO A 377 -16.37 -22.19 -18.64
N PRO A 378 -17.29 -21.32 -19.10
CA PRO A 378 -17.16 -20.45 -20.28
C PRO A 378 -16.56 -19.05 -20.04
N LEU A 379 -16.38 -18.59 -18.80
CA LEU A 379 -15.89 -17.22 -18.52
C LEU A 379 -14.37 -17.11 -18.36
N PHE A 380 -13.67 -18.24 -18.32
CA PHE A 380 -12.21 -18.32 -18.29
C PHE A 380 -11.57 -17.39 -17.25
N GLY A 381 -12.22 -17.19 -16.09
CA GLY A 381 -11.70 -16.35 -15.00
C GLY A 381 -11.61 -14.84 -15.29
N GLY A 382 -12.33 -14.29 -16.27
CA GLY A 382 -12.33 -12.84 -16.56
C GLY A 382 -13.64 -12.14 -16.20
N PRO A 383 -13.73 -10.82 -16.47
CA PRO A 383 -15.00 -10.11 -16.40
C PRO A 383 -15.95 -10.59 -17.50
N THR A 384 -17.25 -10.30 -17.38
CA THR A 384 -18.25 -10.71 -18.37
C THR A 384 -17.92 -10.13 -19.74
N GLY A 385 -17.78 -10.99 -20.74
CA GLY A 385 -17.38 -10.60 -22.11
C GLY A 385 -15.87 -10.44 -22.31
N GLY A 386 -15.06 -10.73 -21.29
CA GLY A 386 -13.60 -10.67 -21.35
C GLY A 386 -13.04 -9.25 -21.34
N TRP A 387 -11.71 -9.15 -21.46
CA TRP A 387 -10.99 -7.90 -21.60
C TRP A 387 -10.94 -7.47 -23.07
N SER A 388 -11.31 -6.21 -23.34
CA SER A 388 -11.27 -5.59 -24.66
C SER A 388 -10.22 -4.48 -24.74
N SER A 389 -9.76 -4.20 -25.95
CA SER A 389 -9.01 -3.00 -26.29
C SER A 389 -9.89 -1.90 -26.90
N SER A 390 -11.18 -2.15 -27.14
CA SER A 390 -12.14 -1.13 -27.58
C SER A 390 -12.70 -0.37 -26.39
N ASN A 391 -12.83 0.96 -26.51
CA ASN A 391 -13.39 1.83 -25.49
C ASN A 391 -14.89 2.05 -25.76
N THR A 392 -15.73 1.13 -25.29
CA THR A 392 -17.18 1.34 -25.20
C THR A 392 -17.62 1.36 -23.74
N THR A 393 -18.80 1.89 -23.45
CA THR A 393 -19.33 1.99 -22.07
C THR A 393 -19.54 0.63 -21.43
N ASP A 394 -19.82 -0.41 -22.23
CA ASP A 394 -20.15 -1.75 -21.75
C ASP A 394 -18.95 -2.70 -21.77
N SER A 395 -17.86 -2.33 -22.45
CA SER A 395 -16.66 -3.15 -22.56
C SER A 395 -15.73 -2.98 -21.35
N ASN A 396 -15.15 -4.08 -20.87
CA ASN A 396 -13.99 -4.01 -19.99
C ASN A 396 -12.77 -3.58 -20.81
N TYR A 397 -12.05 -2.56 -20.36
CA TYR A 397 -11.08 -1.85 -21.20
C TYR A 397 -9.75 -1.64 -20.47
N ARG A 398 -8.64 -1.82 -21.19
CA ARG A 398 -7.28 -1.64 -20.67
C ARG A 398 -6.47 -0.75 -21.61
N SER A 399 -5.81 0.28 -21.08
CA SER A 399 -4.97 1.18 -21.88
C SER A 399 -3.92 1.90 -21.04
N GLY A 400 -2.71 2.04 -21.57
CA GLY A 400 -1.60 2.77 -20.96
C GLY A 400 -0.96 2.06 -19.77
N ASN A 401 -1.24 0.77 -19.57
CA ASN A 401 -0.71 0.02 -18.44
C ASN A 401 0.69 -0.51 -18.75
N LYS A 402 1.65 -0.26 -17.86
CA LYS A 402 3.04 -0.67 -18.08
C LYS A 402 3.71 -1.21 -16.82
N VAL A 403 4.69 -2.08 -17.04
CA VAL A 403 5.67 -2.49 -16.04
C VAL A 403 6.79 -1.45 -15.98
N LEU A 404 7.07 -0.88 -14.83
CA LEU A 404 8.08 0.18 -14.70
C LEU A 404 9.50 -0.33 -14.97
N GLU A 405 9.86 -1.50 -14.43
CA GLU A 405 11.22 -2.03 -14.51
C GLU A 405 11.61 -2.52 -15.90
N THR A 406 10.63 -2.90 -16.73
CA THR A 406 10.88 -3.49 -18.06
C THR A 406 10.32 -2.65 -19.20
N GLY A 407 9.45 -1.68 -18.91
CA GLY A 407 8.70 -0.94 -19.92
C GLY A 407 7.63 -1.77 -20.65
N LEU A 408 7.39 -3.01 -20.22
CA LEU A 408 6.46 -3.92 -20.89
C LEU A 408 5.03 -3.37 -20.84
N ASN A 409 4.36 -3.34 -22.00
CA ASN A 409 2.94 -3.00 -22.12
C ASN A 409 2.07 -4.18 -21.67
N LEU A 410 1.07 -3.90 -20.82
CA LEU A 410 0.14 -4.89 -20.27
C LEU A 410 -1.25 -4.86 -20.89
N ASP A 411 -1.56 -3.95 -21.81
CA ASP A 411 -2.91 -3.77 -22.36
C ASP A 411 -3.36 -4.96 -23.22
N THR A 412 -2.40 -5.65 -23.85
CA THR A 412 -2.66 -6.76 -24.78
C THR A 412 -2.62 -8.15 -24.11
N GLY A 413 -2.26 -8.24 -22.82
CA GLY A 413 -2.21 -9.52 -22.12
C GLY A 413 -1.28 -9.53 -20.90
N ASN A 414 -1.16 -10.70 -20.29
CA ASN A 414 -0.28 -10.93 -19.16
C ASN A 414 1.20 -10.92 -19.56
N PRO A 415 2.12 -10.54 -18.65
CA PRO A 415 3.55 -10.66 -18.90
C PRO A 415 3.95 -12.12 -19.18
N ALA A 416 4.82 -12.33 -20.17
CA ALA A 416 5.37 -13.65 -20.43
C ALA A 416 6.27 -14.13 -19.28
N GLY A 417 6.23 -15.43 -18.98
CA GLY A 417 7.11 -16.05 -17.97
C GLY A 417 6.54 -16.10 -16.54
N CYS A 418 5.31 -15.65 -16.33
CA CYS A 418 4.57 -15.80 -15.07
C CYS A 418 3.77 -17.12 -15.05
N LYS A 419 3.65 -17.77 -13.89
CA LYS A 419 3.13 -19.16 -13.76
C LYS A 419 2.29 -19.35 -12.51
#